data_AF-A0A0D6AZ02-F1
#
_entry.id   AF-A0A0D6AZ02-F1
#
_cell.length_a   1.000
_cell.length_b   1.000
_cell.length_c   1.000
_cell.angle_alpha   90.00
_cell.angle_beta   90.00
_cell.angle_gamma   90.00
#
_symmetry.space_group_name_H-M   'P 1'
#
loop_
_entity.id
_entity.type
_entity.pdbx_description
1 polymer ?
#
loop_
_entity_poly.entity_id
_entity_poly.type
_entity_poly.pdbx_seq_one_letter_code
_entity_poly.pdbx_strand_id
1 'polypeptide(L)'
;MADTSAGLGGLRIKRQELLDALRRERRADMTLHEVARRLALSSFEIRQVIAANLLPTERRRPNGLRNAAEFVSFDDLERFLASYQTNKTAAAHLNLSWGEMHRRVNVAGLVPDAIGNGARIYKRDAILKL
;
A
#
# COMPACT_ATOMS: atom_id res chain seq x y z
N MET A 1 -1.88 3.91 36.73
CA MET A 1 -1.59 2.49 37.05
C MET A 1 -1.21 1.82 35.73
N ALA A 2 0.04 1.37 35.61
CA ALA A 2 0.61 0.89 34.34
C ALA A 2 0.71 -0.64 34.35
N ASP A 3 -0.16 -1.30 33.60
CA ASP A 3 -0.13 -2.76 33.41
C ASP A 3 1.10 -3.16 32.60
N THR A 4 2.00 -3.89 33.26
CA THR A 4 3.24 -4.40 32.69
C THR A 4 3.12 -5.91 32.60
N SER A 5 2.88 -6.44 31.40
CA SER A 5 2.80 -7.89 31.16
C SER A 5 4.20 -8.45 30.90
N ALA A 6 4.58 -9.50 31.64
CA ALA A 6 5.86 -10.18 31.53
C ALA A 6 5.93 -11.05 30.25
N GLY A 7 6.85 -10.72 29.35
CA GLY A 7 7.20 -11.56 28.19
C GLY A 7 8.41 -12.47 28.47
N LEU A 8 8.39 -13.66 27.88
CA LEU A 8 9.43 -14.71 27.94
C LEU A 8 10.81 -14.13 27.56
N GLY A 9 11.70 -13.97 28.54
CA GLY A 9 13.09 -13.51 28.35
C GLY A 9 13.56 -12.35 29.22
N GLY A 10 12.77 -11.86 30.18
CA GLY A 10 13.24 -10.88 31.18
C GLY A 10 13.48 -9.44 30.67
N LEU A 11 13.25 -9.19 29.38
CA LEU A 11 13.31 -7.86 28.77
C LEU A 11 12.05 -7.05 29.14
N ARG A 12 12.21 -6.11 30.08
CA ARG A 12 11.17 -5.12 30.44
C ARG A 12 11.14 -3.99 29.40
N ILE A 13 10.52 -4.25 28.26
CA ILE A 13 10.28 -3.23 27.24
C ILE A 13 8.92 -2.59 27.53
N LYS A 14 8.87 -1.25 27.62
CA LYS A 14 7.58 -0.55 27.77
C LYS A 14 6.70 -0.92 26.58
N ARG A 15 5.41 -1.20 26.81
CA ARG A 15 4.44 -1.54 25.75
C ARG A 15 4.50 -0.58 24.56
N GLN A 16 4.73 0.71 24.84
CA GLN A 16 4.93 1.75 23.82
C GLN A 16 6.18 1.51 22.95
N GLU A 17 7.32 1.18 23.56
CA GLU A 17 8.58 0.92 22.85
C GLU A 17 8.53 -0.37 22.05
N LEU A 18 7.79 -1.39 22.52
CA LEU A 18 7.55 -2.62 21.76
C LEU A 18 6.65 -2.34 20.56
N LEU A 19 5.61 -1.51 20.73
CA LEU A 19 4.75 -1.06 19.64
C LEU A 19 5.49 -0.17 18.65
N ASP A 20 6.39 0.70 19.11
CA ASP A 20 7.20 1.54 18.24
C ASP A 20 8.30 0.74 17.55
N ALA A 21 8.87 -0.29 18.19
CA ALA A 21 9.77 -1.25 17.57
C ALA A 21 9.05 -2.14 16.54
N LEU A 22 7.85 -2.62 16.84
CA LEU A 22 6.98 -3.33 15.89
C LEU A 22 6.52 -2.40 14.74
N ARG A 23 6.30 -1.12 15.01
CA ARG A 23 6.05 -0.10 13.96
C ARG A 23 7.29 0.16 13.13
N ARG A 24 8.49 0.15 13.73
CA ARG A 24 9.77 0.27 13.02
C ARG A 24 10.07 -0.98 12.18
N GLU A 25 9.78 -2.19 12.67
CA GLU A 25 9.82 -3.43 11.88
C GLU A 25 8.75 -3.43 10.77
N ARG A 26 7.55 -2.91 11.03
CA ARG A 26 6.50 -2.71 10.01
C ARG A 26 6.80 -1.59 9.01
N ARG A 27 7.80 -0.74 9.30
CA ARG A 27 8.39 0.27 8.40
C ARG A 27 9.59 -0.29 7.63
N ALA A 28 9.80 -1.61 7.62
CA ALA A 28 10.71 -2.23 6.67
C ALA A 28 10.20 -1.96 5.25
N ASP A 29 11.15 -1.70 4.33
CA ASP A 29 10.82 -1.52 2.92
C ASP A 29 10.11 -2.76 2.39
N MET A 30 8.97 -2.55 1.73
CA MET A 30 8.10 -3.63 1.29
C MET A 30 8.51 -4.09 -0.10
N THR A 31 8.44 -5.40 -0.34
CA THR A 31 8.64 -5.90 -1.70
C THR A 31 7.50 -5.46 -2.61
N LEU A 32 7.78 -5.32 -3.90
CA LEU A 32 6.75 -4.96 -4.88
C LEU A 32 5.53 -5.88 -4.84
N HIS A 33 5.75 -7.18 -4.56
CA HIS A 33 4.70 -8.18 -4.44
C HIS A 33 3.75 -7.92 -3.26
N GLU A 34 4.30 -7.53 -2.11
CA GLU A 34 3.51 -7.19 -0.93
C GLU A 34 2.68 -5.92 -1.16
N VAL A 35 3.28 -4.93 -1.81
CA VAL A 35 2.57 -3.70 -2.19
C VAL A 35 1.43 -4.01 -3.15
N ALA A 36 1.66 -4.82 -4.19
CA ALA A 36 0.61 -5.20 -5.12
C ALA A 36 -0.56 -5.87 -4.40
N ARG A 37 -0.27 -6.79 -3.47
CA ARG A 37 -1.29 -7.44 -2.64
C ARG A 37 -2.08 -6.43 -1.79
N ARG A 38 -1.40 -5.49 -1.12
CA ARG A 38 -2.05 -4.47 -0.29
C ARG A 38 -2.95 -3.53 -1.09
N LEU A 39 -2.53 -3.15 -2.29
CA LEU A 39 -3.32 -2.30 -3.19
C LEU A 39 -4.39 -3.08 -3.97
N ALA A 40 -4.45 -4.41 -3.77
CA ALA A 40 -5.29 -5.34 -4.52
C ALA A 40 -5.07 -5.28 -6.05
N LEU A 41 -3.83 -4.99 -6.44
CA LEU A 41 -3.33 -4.91 -7.80
C LEU A 41 -2.63 -6.22 -8.20
N SER A 42 -2.73 -6.56 -9.48
CA SER A 42 -1.92 -7.59 -10.11
C SER A 42 -0.47 -7.14 -10.30
N SER A 43 0.44 -8.10 -10.54
CA SER A 43 1.85 -7.82 -10.85
C SER A 43 2.03 -6.97 -12.11
N PHE A 44 1.09 -7.03 -13.06
CA PHE A 44 1.10 -6.17 -14.23
C PHE A 44 0.69 -4.74 -13.88
N GLU A 45 -0.41 -4.59 -13.13
CA GLU A 45 -0.91 -3.28 -12.73
C GLU A 45 0.11 -2.52 -11.89
N ILE A 46 0.73 -3.17 -10.89
CA ILE A 46 1.72 -2.49 -10.04
C ILE A 46 2.95 -2.00 -10.86
N ARG A 47 3.37 -2.74 -11.89
CA ARG A 47 4.44 -2.29 -12.79
C ARG A 47 4.05 -1.06 -13.60
N GLN A 48 2.78 -0.93 -13.99
CA GLN A 48 2.29 0.28 -14.66
C GLN A 48 2.30 1.48 -13.71
N VAL A 49 2.02 1.28 -12.41
CA VAL A 49 2.15 2.35 -11.39
C VAL A 49 3.57 2.88 -11.28
N ILE A 50 4.54 1.96 -11.26
CA ILE A 50 5.96 2.31 -11.23
C ILE A 50 6.37 3.00 -12.53
N ALA A 51 5.93 2.47 -13.68
CA ALA A 51 6.25 3.05 -14.99
C ALA A 51 5.66 4.47 -15.16
N ALA A 52 4.50 4.73 -14.56
CA ALA A 52 3.89 6.05 -14.48
C ALA A 52 4.55 6.98 -13.42
N ASN A 53 5.61 6.52 -12.75
CA ASN A 53 6.34 7.22 -11.71
C ASN A 53 5.46 7.68 -10.52
N LEU A 54 4.35 6.97 -10.27
CA LEU A 54 3.42 7.27 -9.18
C LEU A 54 3.87 6.66 -7.85
N LEU A 55 4.65 5.58 -7.91
CA LEU A 55 5.19 4.91 -6.74
C LEU A 55 6.70 4.67 -6.94
N PRO A 56 7.56 5.40 -6.19
CA PRO A 56 8.99 5.18 -6.21
C PRO A 56 9.35 3.77 -5.77
N THR A 57 10.32 3.16 -6.47
CA THR A 57 10.91 1.87 -6.08
C THR A 57 12.41 1.96 -6.05
N GLU A 58 13.01 1.33 -5.05
CA GLU A 58 14.44 1.16 -4.94
C GLU A 58 14.83 -0.29 -5.28
N ARG A 59 15.77 -0.45 -6.21
CA ARG A 59 16.34 -1.77 -6.53
C ARG A 59 17.49 -2.06 -5.58
N ARG A 60 17.29 -3.03 -4.68
CA ARG A 60 18.33 -3.49 -3.77
C ARG A 60 18.66 -4.95 -4.03
N ARG A 61 19.92 -5.33 -3.81
CA ARG A 61 20.34 -6.74 -3.76
C ARG A 61 20.34 -7.17 -2.30
N PRO A 62 19.38 -8.01 -1.86
CA PRO A 62 19.45 -8.57 -0.51
C PRO A 62 20.70 -9.47 -0.44
N ASN A 63 21.47 -9.36 0.64
CA ASN A 63 22.66 -10.18 0.84
C ASN A 63 22.32 -11.66 0.65
N GLY A 64 22.98 -12.31 -0.32
CA GLY A 64 22.81 -13.74 -0.62
C GLY A 64 21.83 -14.08 -1.76
N LEU A 65 21.09 -13.12 -2.33
CA LEU A 65 20.25 -13.37 -3.51
C LEU A 65 20.97 -12.97 -4.80
N ARG A 66 20.89 -13.84 -5.83
CA ARG A 66 21.49 -13.59 -7.15
C ARG A 66 20.86 -12.42 -7.92
N ASN A 67 19.61 -12.07 -7.60
CA ASN A 67 18.82 -11.07 -8.31
C ASN A 67 18.48 -9.87 -7.42
N ALA A 68 18.53 -8.67 -7.99
CA ALA A 68 18.01 -7.48 -7.33
C ALA A 68 16.48 -7.58 -7.19
N ALA A 69 15.95 -7.18 -6.03
CA ALA A 69 14.53 -7.05 -5.77
C ALA A 69 14.15 -5.57 -5.72
N GLU A 70 12.92 -5.28 -6.14
CA GLU A 70 12.33 -3.94 -6.07
C GLU A 70 11.59 -3.79 -4.75
N PHE A 71 11.96 -2.75 -4.03
CA PHE A 71 11.41 -2.39 -2.74
C PHE A 71 10.74 -1.02 -2.81
N VAL A 72 9.68 -0.85 -2.04
CA VAL A 72 8.96 0.42 -1.87
C VAL A 72 9.09 0.80 -0.41
N SER A 73 9.51 2.03 -0.13
CA SER A 73 9.58 2.51 1.24
C SER A 73 8.17 2.64 1.80
N PHE A 74 8.03 2.44 3.12
CA PHE A 74 6.74 2.61 3.77
C PHE A 74 6.21 4.05 3.60
N ASP A 75 7.08 5.05 3.66
CA ASP A 75 6.70 6.46 3.50
C ASP A 75 6.19 6.75 2.09
N ASP A 76 6.80 6.17 1.06
CA ASP A 76 6.33 6.31 -0.33
C ASP A 76 4.97 5.63 -0.54
N LEU A 77 4.77 4.46 0.07
CA LEU A 77 3.48 3.78 0.06
C LEU A 77 2.40 4.62 0.77
N GLU A 78 2.71 5.22 1.92
CA GLU A 78 1.76 6.09 2.63
C GLU A 78 1.44 7.35 1.82
N ARG A 79 2.43 7.99 1.20
CA ARG A 79 2.21 9.14 0.31
C ARG A 79 1.32 8.78 -0.87
N PHE A 80 1.54 7.60 -1.46
CA PHE A 80 0.69 7.08 -2.51
C PHE A 80 -0.74 6.88 -2.01
N LEU A 81 -0.95 6.20 -0.87
CA LEU A 81 -2.27 5.96 -0.29
C LEU A 81 -2.99 7.23 0.20
N ALA A 82 -2.24 8.27 0.56
CA ALA A 82 -2.79 9.57 0.89
C ALA A 82 -3.41 10.25 -0.33
N SER A 83 -2.81 10.07 -1.51
CA SER A 83 -3.20 10.76 -2.74
C SER A 83 -4.08 9.91 -3.66
N TYR A 84 -3.97 8.59 -3.59
CA TYR A 84 -4.51 7.64 -4.56
C TYR A 84 -5.24 6.46 -3.91
N GLN A 85 -6.20 5.93 -4.65
CA GLN A 85 -6.99 4.74 -4.31
C GLN A 85 -7.22 3.89 -5.56
N THR A 86 -7.39 2.58 -5.40
CA THR A 86 -7.88 1.70 -6.47
C THR A 86 -9.39 1.52 -6.32
N ASN A 87 -10.07 1.05 -7.37
CA ASN A 87 -11.51 0.71 -7.26
C ASN A 87 -11.80 -0.27 -6.11
N LYS A 88 -10.91 -1.24 -5.88
CA LYS A 88 -11.10 -2.24 -4.84
C LYS A 88 -10.94 -1.65 -3.45
N THR A 89 -9.93 -0.80 -3.24
CA THR A 89 -9.71 -0.16 -1.94
C THR A 89 -10.76 0.90 -1.65
N ALA A 90 -11.21 1.67 -2.65
CA ALA A 90 -12.32 2.61 -2.52
C ALA A 90 -13.64 1.89 -2.20
N ALA A 91 -13.93 0.78 -2.89
CA ALA A 91 -15.13 -0.03 -2.60
C ALA A 91 -15.13 -0.53 -1.16
N ALA A 92 -13.99 -1.05 -0.67
CA ALA A 92 -13.85 -1.47 0.72
C ALA A 92 -14.03 -0.30 1.71
N HIS A 93 -13.49 0.88 1.39
CA HIS A 93 -13.58 2.06 2.24
C HIS A 93 -15.01 2.63 2.32
N LEU A 94 -15.79 2.52 1.25
CA LEU A 94 -17.18 2.96 1.18
C LEU A 94 -18.18 1.87 1.55
N ASN A 95 -17.70 0.69 1.94
CA ASN A 95 -18.51 -0.50 2.21
C ASN A 95 -19.44 -0.88 1.03
N LEU A 96 -18.93 -0.74 -0.19
CA LEU A 96 -19.61 -1.05 -1.44
C LEU A 96 -19.06 -2.34 -2.05
N SER A 97 -19.88 -3.00 -2.86
CA SER A 97 -19.37 -4.07 -3.72
C SER A 97 -18.47 -3.49 -4.81
N TRP A 98 -17.53 -4.30 -5.30
CA TRP A 98 -16.66 -3.90 -6.41
C TRP A 98 -17.46 -3.50 -7.66
N GLY A 99 -18.57 -4.20 -7.96
CA GLY A 99 -19.42 -3.91 -9.11
C GLY A 99 -20.15 -2.57 -8.99
N GLU A 100 -20.64 -2.24 -7.79
CA GLU A 100 -21.29 -0.96 -7.52
C GLU A 100 -20.29 0.19 -7.60
N MET A 101 -19.10 0.03 -7.02
CA MET A 101 -18.03 1.02 -7.13
C MET A 101 -17.62 1.24 -8.59
N HIS A 102 -17.48 0.15 -9.36
CA HIS A 102 -17.13 0.24 -10.77
C HIS A 102 -18.21 0.98 -11.58
N ARG A 103 -19.50 0.73 -11.28
CA ARG A 103 -20.63 1.45 -11.90
C ARG A 103 -20.55 2.95 -11.57
N ARG A 104 -20.34 3.33 -10.32
CA ARG A 104 -20.26 4.75 -9.90
C ARG A 104 -19.11 5.48 -10.59
N VAL A 105 -17.94 4.85 -10.69
CA VAL A 105 -16.79 5.39 -11.42
C VAL A 105 -17.13 5.63 -12.89
N ASN A 106 -17.80 4.68 -13.55
CA ASN A 106 -18.21 4.82 -14.95
C ASN A 106 -19.28 5.91 -15.14
N VAL A 107 -20.28 5.98 -14.27
CA VAL A 107 -21.35 6.99 -14.33
C VAL A 107 -20.79 8.40 -14.09
N ALA A 108 -19.84 8.55 -13.17
CA ALA A 108 -19.17 9.81 -12.91
C ALA A 108 -18.12 10.19 -13.97
N GLY A 109 -17.82 9.30 -14.91
CA GLY A 109 -16.81 9.53 -15.95
C GLY A 109 -15.40 9.74 -15.38
N LEU A 110 -15.08 9.15 -14.21
CA LEU A 110 -13.74 9.30 -13.62
C LEU A 110 -12.69 8.63 -14.49
N VAL A 111 -11.68 9.41 -14.87
CA VAL A 111 -10.53 8.94 -15.64
C VAL A 111 -9.45 8.44 -14.66
N PRO A 112 -8.89 7.24 -14.86
CA PRO A 112 -7.78 6.77 -14.05
C PRO A 112 -6.49 7.55 -14.37
N ASP A 113 -5.69 7.83 -13.33
CA ASP A 113 -4.43 8.56 -13.46
C ASP A 113 -3.28 7.70 -14.01
N ALA A 114 -3.39 6.35 -13.92
CA ALA A 114 -2.38 5.47 -14.48
C ALA A 114 -2.63 5.19 -15.97
N ILE A 115 -1.89 5.93 -16.80
CA ILE A 115 -1.87 5.85 -18.26
C ILE A 115 -1.11 4.59 -18.66
N GLY A 116 -1.82 3.59 -19.21
CA GLY A 116 -1.22 2.33 -19.67
C GLY A 116 -2.07 1.12 -19.30
N ASN A 117 -3.16 0.93 -20.05
CA ASN A 117 -3.90 -0.33 -20.28
C ASN A 117 -4.08 -1.35 -19.13
N GLY A 118 -4.12 -0.95 -17.86
CA GLY A 118 -4.26 -1.93 -16.77
C GLY A 118 -4.66 -1.37 -15.41
N ALA A 119 -3.84 -0.52 -14.80
CA ALA A 119 -4.05 -0.12 -13.41
C ALA A 119 -5.11 0.97 -13.29
N ARG A 120 -6.24 0.66 -12.63
CA ARG A 120 -7.31 1.62 -12.37
C ARG A 120 -7.08 2.34 -11.03
N ILE A 121 -6.22 3.34 -11.06
CA ILE A 121 -5.87 4.18 -9.91
C ILE A 121 -6.47 5.56 -10.11
N TYR A 122 -7.08 6.09 -9.06
CA TYR A 122 -7.77 7.37 -9.08
C TYR A 122 -7.30 8.21 -7.89
N LYS A 123 -7.37 9.53 -8.05
CA LYS A 123 -7.17 10.44 -6.92
C LYS A 123 -8.16 10.11 -5.82
N ARG A 124 -7.64 9.95 -4.60
CA ARG A 124 -8.40 9.55 -3.41
C ARG A 124 -9.63 10.43 -3.21
N ASP A 125 -9.45 11.75 -3.29
CA ASP A 125 -10.53 12.72 -3.05
C ASP A 125 -11.63 12.66 -4.12
N ALA A 126 -11.30 12.27 -5.35
CA ALA A 126 -12.27 12.17 -6.43
C ALA A 126 -13.09 10.88 -6.31
N ILE A 127 -12.43 9.75 -6.04
CA ILE A 127 -13.09 8.45 -5.98
C ILE A 127 -13.85 8.21 -4.67
N LEU A 128 -13.39 8.74 -3.53
CA LEU A 128 -14.11 8.60 -2.26
C LEU A 128 -15.33 9.53 -2.13
N LYS A 129 -15.53 10.46 -3.07
CA LYS A 129 -16.72 11.31 -3.14
C LYS A 129 -17.86 10.73 -3.99
N LEU A 130 -17.65 9.54 -4.57
CA LEU A 130 -18.66 8.78 -5.31
C LEU A 130 -19.60 8.00 -4.38
#